data_AF-A0A2H5ZRX2-F1
#
_entry.id   AF-A0A2H5ZRX2-F1
#
_cell.length_a   1.000
_cell.length_b   1.000
_cell.length_c   1.000
_cell.angle_alpha   90.00
_cell.angle_beta   90.00
_cell.angle_gamma   90.00
#
_symmetry.space_group_name_H-M   'P 1'
#
loop_
_entity.id
_entity.type
_entity.pdbx_description
1 polymer ?
#
loop_
_entity_poly.entity_id
_entity_poly.type
_entity_poly.pdbx_seq_one_letter_code
_entity_poly.pdbx_strand_id
1 'polypeptide(L)'
;MASPVRWAQSVAYMVQDGVDTFVELGPGTVLSGLVKRCARGATTWHVEDRASLEKTAAALGGGSLSSATGGAGARENPGART
;
A
#
# COMPACT_ATOMS: atom_id res chain seq x y z
N MET A 1 -7.76 -9.03 32.38
CA MET A 1 -7.25 -7.64 32.38
C MET A 1 -6.84 -7.27 30.97
N ALA A 2 -7.10 -6.04 30.52
CA ALA A 2 -6.61 -5.53 29.24
C ALA A 2 -5.36 -4.67 29.47
N SER A 3 -4.34 -4.84 28.62
CA SER A 3 -3.13 -4.02 28.63
C SER A 3 -3.24 -2.90 27.58
N PRO A 4 -2.61 -1.74 27.80
CA PRO A 4 -2.69 -0.62 26.87
C PRO A 4 -1.90 -0.90 25.58
N VAL A 5 -2.42 -0.37 24.46
CA VAL A 5 -1.71 -0.39 23.17
C VAL A 5 -0.61 0.68 23.21
N ARG A 6 0.64 0.25 23.02
CA ARG A 6 1.84 1.09 23.12
C ARG A 6 2.16 1.84 21.81
N TRP A 7 1.15 2.46 21.19
CA TRP A 7 1.26 2.99 19.83
C TRP A 7 2.39 3.99 19.63
N ALA A 8 2.46 5.04 20.46
CA ALA A 8 3.48 6.07 20.34
C ALA A 8 4.91 5.51 20.50
N GLN A 9 5.08 4.52 21.39
CA GLN A 9 6.37 3.86 21.60
C GLN A 9 6.77 3.00 20.40
N SER A 10 5.82 2.30 19.78
CA SER A 10 6.06 1.53 18.56
C SER A 10 6.50 2.42 17.40
N VAL A 11 5.83 3.57 17.19
CA VAL A 11 6.23 4.52 16.14
C VAL A 11 7.60 5.13 16.42
N ALA A 12 7.87 5.55 17.66
CA ALA A 12 9.17 6.08 18.04
C ALA A 12 10.31 5.06 17.81
N TYR A 13 10.07 3.79 18.13
CA TYR A 13 11.03 2.72 17.89
C TYR A 13 11.34 2.53 16.40
N MET A 14 10.31 2.50 15.54
CA MET A 14 10.52 2.39 14.08
C MET A 14 11.31 3.58 13.52
N VAL A 15 11.04 4.80 13.98
CA VAL A 15 11.80 5.99 13.56
C VAL A 15 13.26 5.92 14.03
N GLN A 16 13.51 5.42 15.23
CA GLN A 16 14.87 5.21 15.74
C GLN A 16 15.64 4.17 14.92
N ASP A 17 14.93 3.20 14.33
CA ASP A 17 15.49 2.19 13.42
C ASP A 17 15.64 2.69 11.97
N GLY A 18 15.38 3.99 11.73
CA GLY A 18 15.58 4.63 10.43
C GLY A 18 14.36 4.58 9.50
N VAL A 19 13.18 4.15 9.97
CA VAL A 19 11.95 4.21 9.18
C VAL A 19 11.49 5.66 9.04
N ASP A 20 11.44 6.14 7.80
CA ASP A 20 10.96 7.49 7.46
C ASP A 20 9.58 7.50 6.76
N THR A 21 9.14 6.34 6.27
CA THR A 21 7.96 6.19 5.42
C THR A 21 7.04 5.10 5.96
N PHE A 22 5.78 5.46 6.19
CA PHE A 22 4.74 4.57 6.73
C PHE A 22 3.62 4.40 5.71
N VAL A 23 3.06 3.19 5.61
CA VAL A 23 1.92 2.90 4.74
C VAL A 23 0.79 2.30 5.59
N GLU A 24 -0.34 3.00 5.68
CA GLU A 24 -1.57 2.51 6.32
C GLU A 24 -2.35 1.65 5.32
N LEU A 25 -2.71 0.44 5.75
CA LEU A 25 -3.47 -0.52 4.93
C LEU A 25 -4.86 -0.71 5.54
N GLY A 26 -5.90 -0.52 4.73
CA GLY A 26 -7.29 -0.56 5.17
C GLY A 26 -7.97 0.80 5.08
N PRO A 27 -9.27 0.88 5.40
CA PRO A 27 -10.08 2.08 5.16
C PRO A 27 -9.76 3.23 6.10
N GLY A 28 -9.71 4.44 5.55
CA GLY A 28 -9.51 5.69 6.28
C GLY A 28 -8.06 5.92 6.74
N THR A 29 -7.81 7.08 7.37
CA THR A 29 -6.44 7.58 7.57
C THR A 29 -6.08 7.81 9.04
N VAL A 30 -6.60 6.97 9.94
CA VAL A 30 -6.46 7.18 11.39
C VAL A 30 -5.01 6.95 11.81
N LEU A 31 -4.40 5.83 11.40
CA LEU A 31 -3.03 5.50 11.78
C LEU A 31 -2.04 6.48 11.16
N SER A 32 -2.27 6.94 9.93
CA SER A 32 -1.49 8.00 9.28
C SER A 32 -1.52 9.29 10.10
N GLY A 33 -2.69 9.68 10.60
CA GLY A 33 -2.84 10.82 11.49
C GLY A 33 -2.10 10.64 12.82
N LEU A 34 -2.14 9.45 13.40
CA LEU A 34 -1.39 9.14 14.63
C LEU A 34 0.12 9.13 14.42
N VAL A 35 0.61 8.57 13.30
CA VAL A 35 2.03 8.59 12.92
C VAL A 35 2.52 10.04 12.84
N LYS A 36 1.79 10.94 12.16
CA LYS A 36 2.18 12.37 12.06
C LYS A 36 2.29 13.08 13.41
N ARG A 37 1.53 12.64 14.42
CA ARG A 37 1.62 13.17 15.79
C ARG A 37 2.84 12.63 16.54
N CYS A 38 3.20 11.37 16.30
CA CYS A 38 4.34 10.71 16.94
C CYS A 38 5.69 11.03 16.27
N ALA A 39 5.70 11.19 14.95
CA ALA A 39 6.88 11.33 14.11
C ALA A 39 6.69 12.52 13.15
N ARG A 40 7.16 13.70 13.56
CA ARG A 40 7.10 14.90 12.71
C ARG A 40 8.05 14.73 11.52
N GLY A 41 7.53 14.94 10.32
CA GLY A 41 8.31 14.83 9.08
C GLY A 41 8.29 13.44 8.44
N ALA A 42 7.70 12.43 9.09
CA ALA A 42 7.53 11.12 8.47
C ALA A 42 6.58 11.20 7.26
N THR A 43 6.93 10.49 6.18
CA THR A 43 6.08 10.33 5.01
C THR A 43 5.02 9.28 5.32
N THR A 44 3.76 9.54 4.94
CA THR A 44 2.65 8.60 5.15
C THR A 44 1.88 8.38 3.87
N TRP A 45 1.62 7.12 3.54
CA TRP A 45 0.71 6.68 2.47
C TRP A 45 -0.46 5.91 3.07
N HIS A 46 -1.54 5.78 2.30
CA HIS A 46 -2.73 5.05 2.69
C HIS A 46 -3.27 4.27 1.48
N VAL A 47 -3.65 3.02 1.72
CA VAL A 47 -4.14 2.09 0.71
C VAL A 47 -5.40 1.39 1.22
N GLU A 48 -6.53 1.65 0.57
CA GLU A 48 -7.82 1.00 0.86
C GLU A 48 -8.45 0.31 -0.35
N ASP A 49 -7.91 0.53 -1.54
CA ASP A 49 -8.42 0.00 -2.80
C ASP A 49 -7.30 -0.21 -3.85
N ARG A 50 -7.68 -0.70 -5.03
CA ARG A 50 -6.73 -0.95 -6.14
C ARG A 50 -6.05 0.33 -6.61
N ALA A 51 -6.77 1.45 -6.68
CA ALA A 51 -6.25 2.71 -7.20
C ALA A 51 -5.19 3.32 -6.26
N SER A 52 -5.49 3.35 -4.96
CA SER A 52 -4.58 3.81 -3.90
C SER A 52 -3.35 2.89 -3.77
N LEU A 53 -3.51 1.58 -3.98
CA LEU A 53 -2.40 0.63 -4.03
C LEU A 53 -1.44 0.97 -5.18
N GLU A 54 -1.95 1.08 -6.41
CA GLU A 54 -1.13 1.38 -7.60
C GLU A 54 -0.39 2.70 -7.46
N LYS A 55 -1.09 3.74 -6.96
CA LYS A 55 -0.48 5.05 -6.68
C LYS A 55 0.66 4.95 -5.68
N THR A 56 0.46 4.23 -4.58
CA THR A 56 1.47 4.07 -3.53
C THR A 56 2.65 3.24 -4.02
N ALA A 57 2.40 2.15 -4.76
CA ALA A 57 3.45 1.31 -5.34
C ALA A 57 4.32 2.09 -6.33
N ALA A 58 3.70 2.88 -7.22
CA ALA A 58 4.42 3.73 -8.17
C ALA A 58 5.29 4.77 -7.44
N ALA A 59 4.79 5.37 -6.36
CA ALA A 59 5.54 6.35 -5.58
C ALA A 59 6.74 5.76 -4.82
N LEU A 60 6.62 4.51 -4.36
CA LEU A 60 7.68 3.81 -3.61
C LEU A 60 8.72 3.11 -4.51
N GLY A 61 8.61 3.26 -5.84
CA GLY A 61 9.50 2.59 -6.80
C GLY A 61 9.21 1.10 -6.98
N GLY A 62 8.03 0.63 -6.56
CA GLY A 62 7.55 -0.70 -6.90
C GLY A 62 7.35 -0.79 -8.40
N GLY A 63 8.16 -1.63 -9.07
CA GLY A 63 7.99 -1.91 -10.49
C GLY A 63 6.54 -2.27 -10.81
N SER A 64 6.08 -1.88 -12.00
CA SER A 64 4.76 -2.20 -12.54
C SER A 64 4.38 -3.64 -12.17
N LEU A 65 3.38 -3.79 -11.30
CA LEU A 65 2.77 -5.08 -11.03
C LEU A 65 2.02 -5.47 -12.31
N SER A 66 2.70 -6.18 -13.21
CA SER A 66 2.10 -6.78 -14.39
C SER A 66 0.89 -7.58 -13.93
N SER A 67 -0.30 -7.11 -14.27
CA SER A 67 -1.53 -7.83 -14.02
C SER A 67 -1.43 -9.18 -14.71
N ALA A 68 -1.63 -10.27 -13.96
CA ALA A 68 -2.08 -11.50 -14.55
C ALA A 68 -3.45 -11.23 -15.17
N THR A 69 -3.46 -10.92 -16.46
CA THR A 69 -4.66 -11.01 -17.30
C THR A 69 -5.19 -12.43 -17.13
N GLY A 70 -6.37 -12.55 -16.52
CA GLY A 70 -7.20 -13.73 -16.69
C GLY A 70 -7.49 -13.87 -18.18
N GLY A 71 -6.76 -14.77 -18.84
CA GLY A 71 -6.94 -15.06 -20.25
C GLY A 71 -8.29 -15.71 -20.49
N ALA A 72 -9.27 -14.92 -20.95
CA ALA A 72 -10.32 -15.44 -21.80
C ALA A 72 -9.78 -15.38 -23.24
N GLY A 73 -9.13 -16.46 -23.67
CA GLY A 73 -8.61 -16.60 -25.02
C GLY A 73 -9.72 -16.44 -26.05
N ALA A 74 -9.70 -15.30 -26.74
CA ALA A 74 -10.36 -15.13 -28.03
C ALA A 74 -9.71 -16.12 -29.01
N ARG A 75 -10.42 -17.21 -29.29
CA ARG A 75 -10.09 -18.12 -30.39
C ARG A 75 -10.64 -17.54 -31.68
N GLU A 76 -9.88 -16.66 -32.32
CA GLU A 76 -10.05 -16.38 -33.74
C GLU A 76 -9.35 -17.49 -34.52
N ASN A 77 -10.09 -18.28 -35.30
CA ASN A 77 -9.53 -19.27 -36.22
C ASN A 77 -9.66 -18.75 -37.66
N PRO A 78 -8.55 -18.45 -38.37
CA PRO A 78 -8.59 -18.03 -39.75
C PRO A 78 -8.67 -19.27 -40.65
N GLY A 79 -9.86 -19.58 -41.16
CA GLY A 79 -10.00 -20.72 -42.08
C GLY A 79 -11.41 -20.93 -42.62
N ALA A 80 -11.80 -20.13 -43.64
CA ALA A 80 -12.88 -20.48 -44.55
C ALA A 80 -12.64 -19.80 -45.92
N ARG A 81 -11.77 -20.42 -46.73
CA ARG A 81 -11.80 -20.27 -48.19
C ARG A 81 -11.99 -21.66 -48.78
N THR A 82 -13.22 -21.94 -49.18
CA THR A 82 -13.61 -22.84 -50.27
C THR A 82 -14.92 -22.33 -50.80
#